data_AF-A0A0K9NLJ0-F1
#
_entry.id   AF-A0A0K9NLJ0-F1
#
_cell.length_a   1.000
_cell.length_b   1.000
_cell.length_c   1.000
_cell.angle_alpha   90.00
_cell.angle_beta   90.00
_cell.angle_gamma   90.00
#
_symmetry.space_group_name_H-M   'P 1'
#
loop_
_entity.id
_entity.type
_entity.pdbx_description
1 polymer ?
#
loop_
_entity_poly.entity_id
_entity_poly.type
_entity_poly.pdbx_seq_one_letter_code
_entity_poly.pdbx_strand_id
1 'polypeptide(L)' 'MATGSLISISEILKNGNFAVLKDIKTSTVEVCDESIGRIVSKPKLEISMEKSKTIVEVIAKENLKKVNGGFNLHTNGKI' A
#
# COMPACT_ATOMS: atom_id res chain seq x y z
N MET A 1 9.27 -3.94 13.91
CA MET A 1 9.93 -2.82 13.20
C MET A 1 8.94 -2.23 12.20
N ALA A 2 8.79 -0.90 12.14
CA ALA A 2 7.83 -0.25 11.24
C ALA A 2 8.35 -0.04 9.81
N THR A 3 9.67 0.00 9.61
CA THR A 3 10.30 0.25 8.31
C THR A 3 9.95 -0.80 7.25
N GLY A 4 9.92 -2.09 7.63
CA GLY A 4 9.54 -3.18 6.73
C GLY A 4 8.11 -3.02 6.20
N SER A 5 7.16 -2.68 7.06
CA SER A 5 5.76 -2.43 6.67
C SER A 5 5.65 -1.28 5.67
N LEU A 6 6.44 -0.21 5.87
CA LEU A 6 6.45 0.96 5.00
C LEU A 6 6.96 0.61 3.59
N ILE A 7 8.01 -0.20 3.51
CA ILE A 7 8.56 -0.74 2.26
C ILE A 7 7.49 -1.59 1.55
N SER A 8 6.90 -2.55 2.25
CA SER A 8 5.88 -3.44 1.68
C SER A 8 4.66 -2.67 1.15
N ILE A 9 4.17 -1.67 1.89
CA ILE A 9 3.05 -0.83 1.42
C ILE A 9 3.45 -0.09 0.14
N SER A 10 4.64 0.51 0.09
CA SER A 10 5.10 1.23 -1.10
C SER A 10 5.23 0.32 -2.32
N GLU A 11 5.67 -0.93 -2.13
CA GLU A 11 5.77 -1.93 -3.19
C GLU A 11 4.39 -2.34 -3.70
N ILE A 12 3.44 -2.61 -2.80
CA ILE A 12 2.05 -2.95 -3.17
C ILE A 12 1.43 -1.81 -3.98
N LEU A 13 1.58 -0.56 -3.54
CA LEU A 13 1.01 0.60 -4.23
C LEU A 13 1.63 0.82 -5.61
N LYS A 14 2.95 0.65 -5.74
CA LYS A 14 3.67 0.79 -7.01
C LYS A 14 3.29 -0.32 -7.98
N ASN A 15 3.31 -1.57 -7.53
CA ASN A 15 3.05 -2.74 -8.37
C ASN A 15 1.57 -2.84 -8.77
N GLY A 16 0.66 -2.30 -7.96
CA GLY A 16 -0.76 -2.18 -8.28
C GLY A 16 -1.11 -0.95 -9.13
N ASN A 17 -0.13 -0.19 -9.62
CA ASN A 17 -0.35 1.06 -10.38
C ASN A 17 -1.22 2.10 -9.65
N PHE A 18 -1.28 2.07 -8.31
CA PHE A 18 -2.02 3.05 -7.51
C PHE A 18 -1.24 4.35 -7.35
N ALA A 19 0.08 4.25 -7.22
CA ALA A 19 0.96 5.39 -7.01
C ALA A 19 2.32 5.18 -7.70
N VAL A 20 2.98 6.29 -8.02
CA VAL A 20 4.35 6.31 -8.54
C VAL A 20 5.29 6.83 -7.46
N LEU A 21 6.45 6.19 -7.33
CA LEU A 21 7.48 6.64 -6.39
C LEU A 21 8.04 7.99 -6.83
N LYS A 22 8.19 8.93 -5.90
CA LYS A 22 8.82 10.23 -6.12
C LYS A 22 10.19 10.33 -5.47
N ASP A 23 10.26 10.01 -4.18
CA ASP A 23 11.48 10.15 -3.40
C ASP A 23 11.50 9.12 -2.26
N ILE A 24 12.71 8.71 -1.88
CA ILE A 24 12.96 7.86 -0.71
C ILE A 24 14.06 8.53 0.10
N LYS A 25 13.73 8.89 1.34
CA LYS A 25 14.68 9.50 2.26
C LYS A 25 14.86 8.63 3.49
N THR A 26 16.12 8.36 3.82
CA THR A 26 16.51 7.75 5.09
C THR A 26 17.24 8.78 5.92
N SER A 27 16.97 8.76 7.22
CA SER A 27 17.66 9.60 8.19
C SER A 27 17.62 8.94 9.56
N THR A 28 18.22 9.58 10.55
CA THR A 28 18.02 9.24 11.94
C THR A 28 17.40 10.41 12.67
N VAL A 29 16.60 10.10 13.69
CA VAL A 29 16.02 11.10 14.58
C VAL A 29 16.35 10.74 16.01
N GLU A 30 16.62 11.76 16.81
CA GLU A 30 16.78 11.62 18.24
C GLU A 30 15.40 11.57 18.90
N VAL A 31 15.19 10.56 19.75
CA VAL A 31 13.94 10.35 20.46
C VAL A 31 14.26 10.15 21.93
N CYS A 32 13.52 10.81 22.82
CA CYS A 32 13.60 10.51 24.24
C CYS A 32 12.94 9.14 24.47
N ASP A 33 13.72 8.16 24.94
CA ASP A 33 13.20 6.86 25.32
C ASP A 33 12.88 6.87 26.81
N GLU A 34 11.61 7.15 27.14
CA GLU A 34 11.11 7.25 28.53
C GLU A 34 11.35 5.96 29.32
N SER A 35 11.42 4.79 28.65
CA SER A 35 11.65 3.51 29.32
C SER A 35 13.07 3.36 29.87
N ILE A 36 14.04 4.07 29.27
CA ILE A 36 15.46 3.99 29.61
C ILE A 36 16.00 5.35 30.10
N GLY A 37 15.17 6.40 30.11
CA GLY A 37 15.50 7.74 30.60
C GLY A 37 16.57 8.48 29.79
N ARG A 38 16.79 8.14 28.52
CA ARG A 38 17.85 8.74 27.68
C ARG A 38 17.41 9.00 26.25
N ILE A 39 18.09 9.93 25.60
CA ILE A 39 17.94 10.19 24.17
C ILE A 39 18.62 9.07 23.37
N VAL A 40 17.90 8.53 22.38
CA VAL A 40 18.38 7.47 21.49
C VAL A 40 18.17 7.87 20.03
N SER A 41 19.11 7.51 19.18
CA SER A 41 18.99 7.70 17.73
C SER A 41 18.21 6.53 17.12
N LYS A 42 17.10 6.82 16.44
CA LYS A 42 16.26 5.83 15.76
C LYS A 42 16.25 6.08 14.25
N PRO A 43 16.23 5.04 13.41
CA PRO A 43 16.11 5.20 11.97
C PRO A 43 14.73 5.74 11.60
N LYS A 44 14.71 6.68 10.65
CA LYS A 44 13.51 7.24 10.02
C LYS A 44 13.56 6.94 8.53
N LEU A 45 12.46 6.43 7.99
CA LEU A 45 12.27 6.19 6.57
C LEU A 45 11.05 7.00 6.10
N GLU A 46 11.23 7.79 5.05
CA GLU A 46 10.19 8.57 4.40
C GLU A 46 10.11 8.16 2.92
N ILE A 47 8.92 7.81 2.46
CA ILE A 47 8.66 7.46 1.06
C ILE A 47 7.60 8.43 0.53
N SER A 48 8.00 9.29 -0.41
CA SER A 48 7.08 10.19 -1.11
C SER A 48 6.55 9.49 -2.35
N MET A 49 5.24 9.47 -2.51
CA MET A 49 4.57 8.89 -3.69
C MET A 49 3.56 9.88 -4.26
N GLU A 50 3.39 9.86 -5.57
CA GLU A 50 2.34 10.61 -6.27
C GLU A 50 1.25 9.65 -6.75
N LYS A 51 0.00 10.13 -6.77
CA LYS A 51 -1.13 9.38 -7.33
C LYS A 51 -0.86 9.00 -8.79
N SER A 52 -1.01 7.73 -9.14
CA SER A 52 -0.87 7.29 -10.53
C SER A 52 -1.98 7.87 -11.40
N LYS A 53 -1.65 8.20 -12.65
CA LYS A 53 -2.63 8.68 -13.64
C LYS A 53 -3.72 7.64 -13.95
N THR A 54 -3.41 6.36 -13.81
CA THR A 54 -4.29 5.23 -14.14
C THR A 54 -5.09 4.73 -12.95
N ILE A 55 -5.03 5.38 -11.79
CA ILE A 55 -5.66 4.87 -10.57
C ILE A 55 -7.18 4.72 -10.69
N VAL A 56 -7.84 5.58 -11.46
CA VAL A 56 -9.29 5.48 -11.73
C VAL A 56 -9.60 4.19 -12.47
N GLU A 57 -8.80 3.85 -13.48
CA GLU A 57 -8.95 2.61 -14.27
C GLU A 57 -8.67 1.37 -13.42
N VAL A 58 -7.65 1.43 -12.56
CA VAL A 58 -7.32 0.34 -11.62
C VAL A 58 -8.48 0.08 -10.66
N ILE A 59 -9.04 1.13 -10.06
CA ILE A 59 -10.19 1.02 -9.14
C ILE A 59 -11.43 0.48 -9.87
N ALA A 60 -11.71 1.01 -11.06
CA ALA A 60 -12.83 0.53 -11.88
C ALA A 60 -12.66 -0.97 -12.23
N LYS A 61 -11.47 -1.39 -12.64
CA LYS A 61 -11.15 -2.78 -12.98
C LYS A 61 -11.34 -3.71 -11.79
N GLU A 62 -10.88 -3.34 -10.60
CA GLU A 62 -11.06 -4.15 -9.39
C GLU A 62 -12.52 -4.24 -8.93
N ASN A 63 -13.30 -3.17 -9.09
CA ASN A 63 -14.74 -3.21 -8.81
C ASN A 63 -15.52 -4.06 -9.82
N LEU A 64 -15.16 -4.02 -11.12
CA LEU A 64 -15.79 -4.86 -12.14
C LEU A 64 -15.45 -6.35 -11.97
N LYS A 65 -14.23 -6.68 -11.52
CA LYS A 65 -13.89 -8.06 -11.13
C LYS A 65 -14.80 -8.60 -10.02
N LYS A 66 -15.20 -7.76 -9.05
CA LYS A 66 -16.12 -8.16 -7.97
C LYS A 66 -17.53 -8.46 -8.48
N VAL A 67 -18.00 -7.75 -9.51
CA VAL A 67 -19.33 -8.00 -10.12
C VAL A 67 -19.36 -9.32 -10.89
N ASN A 68 -18.26 -9.70 -11.53
CA ASN A 68 -18.16 -10.95 -12.31
C ASN A 68 -17.83 -12.20 -11.47
N GLY A 69 -17.52 -12.04 -10.17
CA GLY A 69 -17.15 -13.14 -9.26
C GLY A 69 -18.33 -13.93 -8.67
N GLY A 70 -19.57 -13.69 -9.10
CA GLY A 70 -20.75 -14.25 -8.47
C GLY A 70 -21.94 -14.43 -9.40
N PHE A 71 -21.80 -15.17 -10.51
CA PHE A 71 -22.94 -15.78 -11.20
C PHE A 71 -22.55 -17.17 -11.73
N ASN A 72 -22.64 -18.19 -10.87
CA ASN A 72 -22.85 -19.55 -11.34
C ASN A 72 -24.34 -19.70 -11.66
N LEU A 73 -24.76 -19.34 -12.89
CA LEU A 73 -26.02 -19.86 -13.42
C LEU A 73 -25.81 -21.34 -13.73
N HIS A 74 -26.02 -22.19 -12.74
CA HIS A 74 -26.30 -23.60 -12.98
C HIS A 74 -27.73 -23.67 -13.51
N THR A 75 -27.90 -23.55 -14.83
CA THR A 75 -29.20 -23.74 -15.48
C THR A 75 -29.56 -25.22 -15.46
N ASN A 76 -30.18 -25.65 -14.37
CA ASN A 76 -30.90 -26.93 -14.31
C ASN A 76 -32.38 -26.68 -14.02
N GLY A 77 -33.20 -26.84 -15.06
CA GLY A 77 -34.66 -26.69 -15.02
C GLY A 77 -35.15 -26.30 -16.42
N LYS A 78 -35.13 -27.20 -17.40
CA LYS A 78 -36.11 -28.27 -17.69
C LYS A 78 -37.45 -27.70 -18.19
N ILE A 79 -37.66 -27.91 -19.51
CA ILE A 79 -38.85 -27.74 -20.38
C ILE A 79 -39.24 -26.31 -20.72
#